data_AF-A0A2G5C071-F1
#
_entry.id   AF-A0A2G5C071-F1
#
_cell.length_a   1.000
_cell.length_b   1.000
_cell.length_c   1.000
_cell.angle_alpha   90.00
_cell.angle_beta   90.00
_cell.angle_gamma   90.00
#
_symmetry.space_group_name_H-M   'P 1'
#
loop_
_entity.id
_entity.type
_entity.pdbx_description
1 polymer ?
#
loop_
_entity_poly.entity_id
_entity_poly.type
_entity_poly.pdbx_seq_one_letter_code
_entity_poly.pdbx_strand_id
1 'polypeptide(L)'
;MAYSCNTANETLEWINAIIAFLKPFKPLMDAHVVNFFKDKLWESIDKQWMDCLCVEPVKNLLKLPSGVIQDHWPTSLKEFILTLRSLVLPRDQGDLRMMLPDLHTNSISSVLAQGMNLKKKHEVEILAAIVKSVAESVGAQTIVDVGAGQGYLAQVLTFQYQLSVVAIDASSHHGTVTNARAGRIRKHYAAKMRKSHPNKLSLEGLQDVGTHPPCKSEFKSSLVLAGLHACGDLSVTMLR
;
A
#
# COMPACT_ATOMS: atom_id res chain seq x y z
N MET A 1 15.55 -12.19 18.92
CA MET A 1 14.11 -11.95 19.16
C MET A 1 13.47 -11.71 17.82
N ALA A 2 12.32 -12.31 17.54
CA ALA A 2 11.55 -11.98 16.33
C ALA A 2 10.74 -10.72 16.63
N TYR A 3 10.82 -9.71 15.76
CA TYR A 3 9.94 -8.56 15.84
C TYR A 3 8.51 -8.95 15.44
N SER A 4 7.51 -8.25 15.98
CA SER A 4 6.09 -8.47 15.68
C SER A 4 5.37 -7.15 15.43
N CYS A 5 4.20 -7.25 14.80
CA CYS A 5 3.31 -6.11 14.56
C CYS A 5 1.95 -6.31 15.25
N ASN A 6 1.91 -7.01 16.40
CA ASN A 6 0.65 -7.29 17.08
C ASN A 6 0.09 -6.05 17.79
N THR A 7 0.97 -5.14 18.21
CA THR A 7 0.61 -3.86 18.82
C THR A 7 1.31 -2.70 18.14
N ALA A 8 0.78 -1.49 18.33
CA ALA A 8 1.41 -0.27 17.83
C ALA A 8 2.81 -0.05 18.40
N ASN A 9 3.03 -0.38 19.69
CA ASN A 9 4.34 -0.27 20.33
C ASN A 9 5.35 -1.26 19.75
N GLU A 10 4.98 -2.54 19.59
CA GLU A 10 5.85 -3.54 18.96
C GLU A 10 6.20 -3.15 17.52
N THR A 11 5.21 -2.63 16.78
CA THR A 11 5.42 -2.13 15.41
C THR A 11 6.40 -0.96 15.39
N LEU A 12 6.27 0.00 16.31
CA LEU A 12 7.16 1.15 16.41
C LEU A 12 8.59 0.73 16.79
N GLU A 13 8.74 -0.21 17.73
CA GLU A 13 10.04 -0.79 18.11
C GLU A 13 10.72 -1.45 16.92
N TRP A 14 9.97 -2.21 16.12
CA TRP A 14 10.48 -2.82 14.90
C TRP A 14 10.90 -1.79 13.86
N ILE A 15 10.07 -0.78 13.60
CA ILE A 15 10.41 0.33 12.68
C ILE A 15 11.71 1.01 13.13
N ASN A 16 11.84 1.31 14.42
CA ASN A 16 13.05 1.92 14.98
C ASN A 16 14.28 1.02 14.82
N ALA A 17 14.14 -0.29 14.99
CA ALA A 17 15.22 -1.25 14.77
C ALA A 17 15.67 -1.28 13.30
N ILE A 18 14.72 -1.27 12.35
CA ILE A 18 15.01 -1.18 10.92
C ILE A 18 15.75 0.13 10.61
N ILE A 19 15.27 1.26 11.13
CA ILE A 19 15.90 2.57 10.93
C ILE A 19 17.33 2.57 11.48
N ALA A 20 17.53 2.06 12.70
CA ALA A 20 18.84 1.99 13.32
C ALA A 20 19.81 1.12 12.51
N PHE A 21 19.35 -0.01 11.98
CA PHE A 21 20.13 -0.90 11.12
C PHE A 21 20.50 -0.26 9.78
N LEU A 22 19.58 0.46 9.14
CA LEU A 22 19.80 1.08 7.82
C LEU A 22 20.58 2.38 7.89
N LYS A 23 20.58 3.08 9.03
CA LYS A 23 21.22 4.40 9.20
C LYS A 23 22.67 4.46 8.73
N PRO A 24 23.56 3.49 9.02
CA PRO A 24 24.95 3.51 8.52
C PRO A 24 25.04 3.39 6.99
N PHE A 25 24.06 2.77 6.34
CA PHE A 25 24.04 2.50 4.90
C PHE A 25 23.27 3.56 4.10
N LYS A 26 22.74 4.60 4.77
CA LYS A 26 21.98 5.67 4.12
C LYS A 26 22.70 6.32 2.93
N PRO A 27 24.02 6.61 2.97
CA PRO A 27 24.72 7.16 1.80
C PRO A 27 24.68 6.24 0.57
N LEU A 28 24.68 4.92 0.77
CA LEU A 28 24.59 3.94 -0.31
C LEU A 28 23.16 3.81 -0.84
N MET A 29 22.17 3.87 0.05
CA MET A 29 20.75 3.74 -0.31
C MET A 29 20.19 4.97 -1.03
N ASP A 30 20.60 6.16 -0.60
CA ASP A 30 20.11 7.43 -1.15
C ASP A 30 20.85 7.81 -2.45
N ALA A 31 21.97 7.14 -2.77
CA ALA A 31 22.74 7.44 -3.96
C ALA A 31 22.05 6.92 -5.23
N HIS A 32 21.87 7.81 -6.20
CA HIS A 32 21.54 7.40 -7.55
C HIS A 32 22.66 6.49 -8.09
N VAL A 33 22.31 5.45 -8.86
CA VAL A 33 23.27 4.44 -9.33
C VAL A 33 24.48 5.05 -10.03
N VAL A 34 24.31 6.16 -10.75
CA VAL A 34 25.42 6.89 -11.39
C VAL A 34 26.39 7.47 -10.37
N ASN A 35 25.88 8.02 -9.26
CA ASN A 35 26.69 8.60 -8.18
C ASN A 35 27.44 7.51 -7.42
N PHE A 36 26.84 6.33 -7.26
CA PHE A 36 27.54 5.18 -6.69
C PHE A 36 28.87 4.91 -7.41
N PHE A 37 28.88 4.97 -8.74
CA PHE A 37 30.09 4.76 -9.52
C PHE A 37 31.02 5.97 -9.59
N LYS A 38 30.45 7.15 -9.78
CA LYS A 38 31.22 8.39 -9.91
C LYS A 38 31.98 8.71 -8.62
N ASP A 39 31.32 8.56 -7.48
CA ASP A 39 31.86 8.92 -6.17
C ASP A 39 32.49 7.72 -5.45
N LYS A 40 32.59 6.57 -6.16
CA LYS A 40 33.19 5.31 -5.67
C LYS A 40 32.64 4.86 -4.32
N LEU A 41 31.32 4.93 -4.13
CA LEU A 41 30.70 4.64 -2.84
C LEU A 41 30.95 3.21 -2.35
N TRP A 42 31.33 2.26 -3.23
CA TRP A 42 31.79 0.94 -2.81
C TRP A 42 33.02 0.97 -1.89
N GLU A 43 33.84 2.02 -1.92
CA GLU A 43 35.01 2.16 -1.04
C GLU A 43 34.61 2.39 0.43
N SER A 44 33.36 2.80 0.69
CA SER A 44 32.83 2.90 2.05
C SER A 44 32.30 1.57 2.59
N ILE A 45 32.24 0.52 1.77
CA ILE A 45 31.84 -0.83 2.19
C ILE A 45 33.06 -1.51 2.83
N ASP A 46 32.83 -2.35 3.83
CA ASP A 46 33.88 -3.15 4.46
C ASP A 46 34.71 -3.88 3.39
N LYS A 47 36.02 -3.70 3.44
CA LYS A 47 36.95 -4.26 2.46
C LYS A 47 36.87 -5.78 2.38
N GLN A 48 36.68 -6.47 3.52
CA GLN A 48 36.54 -7.93 3.53
C GLN A 48 35.27 -8.37 2.81
N TRP A 49 34.21 -7.55 2.85
CA TRP A 49 32.98 -7.85 2.12
C TRP A 49 33.21 -7.70 0.63
N MET A 50 33.85 -6.61 0.20
CA MET A 50 34.17 -6.39 -1.21
C MET A 50 35.10 -7.46 -1.77
N ASP A 51 36.19 -7.77 -1.07
CA ASP A 51 37.16 -8.79 -1.48
C ASP A 51 36.48 -10.17 -1.63
N CYS A 52 35.54 -10.50 -0.73
CA CYS A 52 34.78 -11.74 -0.80
C CYS A 52 33.72 -11.74 -1.90
N LEU A 53 32.90 -10.68 -2.00
CA LEU A 53 31.75 -10.63 -2.90
C LEU A 53 32.15 -10.45 -4.37
N CYS A 54 33.28 -9.78 -4.65
CA CYS A 54 33.77 -9.58 -6.02
C CYS A 54 34.21 -10.89 -6.70
N VAL A 55 34.64 -11.89 -5.93
CA VAL A 55 35.07 -13.20 -6.46
C VAL A 55 33.99 -14.28 -6.33
N GLU A 56 32.86 -13.95 -5.70
CA GLU A 56 31.78 -14.89 -5.46
C GLU A 56 31.03 -15.24 -6.77
N PRO A 57 30.73 -16.54 -7.02
CA PRO A 57 29.90 -16.91 -8.15
C PRO A 57 28.53 -16.22 -8.14
N VAL A 58 28.08 -15.73 -9.30
CA VAL A 58 26.79 -15.03 -9.45
C VAL A 58 25.60 -15.80 -8.84
N LYS A 59 25.61 -17.14 -8.95
CA LYS A 59 24.58 -18.01 -8.36
C LYS A 59 24.43 -17.86 -6.84
N ASN A 60 25.49 -17.48 -6.14
CA ASN A 60 25.49 -17.28 -4.69
C ASN A 60 25.11 -15.83 -4.37
N LEU A 61 25.57 -14.87 -5.16
CA LEU A 61 25.16 -13.46 -5.06
C LEU A 61 23.63 -13.28 -5.21
N LEU A 62 23.01 -13.99 -6.16
CA LEU A 62 21.56 -13.94 -6.37
C LEU A 62 20.75 -14.46 -5.18
N LYS A 63 21.36 -15.19 -4.25
CA LYS A 63 20.69 -15.72 -3.05
C LYS A 63 20.79 -14.78 -1.84
N LEU A 64 21.55 -13.69 -1.94
CA LEU A 64 21.69 -12.69 -0.87
C LEU A 64 20.32 -12.15 -0.40
N PRO A 65 19.37 -11.75 -1.29
CA PRO A 65 18.06 -11.26 -0.86
C PRO A 65 17.19 -12.32 -0.14
N SER A 66 17.54 -13.60 -0.29
CA SER A 66 16.89 -14.72 0.39
C SER A 66 17.51 -15.04 1.75
N GLY A 67 18.55 -14.31 2.17
CA GLY A 67 19.23 -14.50 3.44
C GLY A 67 20.09 -15.76 3.52
N VAL A 68 20.56 -16.27 2.37
CA VAL A 68 21.48 -17.41 2.31
C VAL A 68 22.91 -16.90 2.52
N ILE A 69 23.64 -17.55 3.43
CA ILE A 69 25.05 -17.26 3.73
C ILE A 69 25.95 -18.38 3.21
N GLN A 70 27.23 -18.08 2.95
CA GLN A 70 28.26 -19.08 2.64
C GLN A 70 29.27 -19.19 3.78
N ASP A 71 29.81 -20.39 4.01
CA ASP A 71 30.72 -20.66 5.13
C ASP A 71 32.05 -19.90 5.02
N HIS A 72 32.52 -19.61 3.81
CA HIS A 72 33.76 -18.86 3.59
C HIS A 72 33.59 -17.34 3.70
N TRP A 73 32.37 -16.83 3.89
CA TRP A 73 32.15 -15.39 4.02
C TRP A 73 32.68 -14.83 5.35
N PRO A 74 33.14 -13.56 5.36
CA PRO A 74 33.52 -12.87 6.59
C PRO A 74 32.41 -12.89 7.63
N THR A 75 32.78 -12.99 8.91
CA THR A 75 31.82 -13.04 10.02
C THR A 75 30.92 -11.82 10.04
N SER A 76 31.46 -10.62 9.84
CA SER A 76 30.67 -9.37 9.82
C SER A 76 29.64 -9.34 8.68
N LEU A 77 29.93 -9.94 7.52
CA LEU A 77 28.97 -10.05 6.41
C LEU A 77 27.85 -11.04 6.74
N LYS A 78 28.20 -12.19 7.34
CA LYS A 78 27.19 -13.16 7.80
C LYS A 78 26.27 -12.54 8.85
N GLU A 79 26.83 -11.82 9.81
CA GLU A 79 26.07 -11.08 10.83
C GLU A 79 25.14 -10.06 10.19
N PHE A 80 25.63 -9.25 9.25
CA PHE A 80 24.80 -8.29 8.51
C PHE A 80 23.59 -8.96 7.85
N ILE A 81 23.80 -10.08 7.16
CA ILE A 81 22.72 -10.81 6.46
C ILE A 81 21.73 -11.43 7.46
N LEU A 82 22.22 -11.99 8.56
CA LEU A 82 21.38 -12.58 9.60
C LEU A 82 20.55 -11.52 10.33
N THR A 83 21.14 -10.36 10.64
CA THR A 83 20.43 -9.21 11.21
C THR A 83 19.41 -8.64 10.22
N LEU A 84 19.77 -8.50 8.94
CA LEU A 84 18.83 -8.08 7.91
C LEU A 84 17.63 -9.04 7.88
N ARG A 85 17.89 -10.36 7.85
CA ARG A 85 16.85 -11.39 7.81
C ARG A 85 15.93 -11.35 9.04
N SER A 86 16.44 -11.05 10.23
CA SER A 86 15.60 -10.92 11.43
C SER A 86 14.74 -9.66 11.44
N LEU A 87 15.09 -8.65 10.64
CA LEU A 87 14.35 -7.39 10.49
C LEU A 87 13.34 -7.41 9.34
N VAL A 88 13.40 -8.38 8.43
CA VAL A 88 12.48 -8.49 7.28
C VAL A 88 11.05 -8.75 7.76
N LEU A 89 10.10 -7.98 7.26
CA LEU A 89 8.68 -8.26 7.39
C LEU A 89 8.36 -9.68 6.86
N PRO A 90 7.73 -10.56 7.65
CA PRO A 90 7.28 -11.87 7.21
C PRO A 90 6.47 -11.74 5.93
N ARG A 91 6.90 -12.46 4.90
CA ARG A 91 6.24 -12.53 3.59
C ARG A 91 5.45 -13.83 3.42
N ASP A 92 5.20 -14.54 4.51
CA ASP A 92 4.38 -15.74 4.48
C ASP A 92 2.98 -15.36 3.99
N GLN A 93 2.45 -16.13 3.04
CA GLN A 93 1.07 -15.96 2.59
C GLN A 93 0.15 -16.37 3.74
N GLY A 94 -0.22 -15.40 4.58
CA GLY A 94 -1.24 -15.60 5.59
C GLY A 94 -2.58 -15.88 4.92
N ASP A 95 -3.35 -16.82 5.47
CA ASP A 95 -4.74 -16.98 5.06
C ASP A 95 -5.52 -15.75 5.53
N LEU A 96 -5.92 -14.90 4.58
CA LEU A 96 -6.72 -13.70 4.85
C LEU A 96 -7.98 -14.02 5.63
N ARG A 97 -8.55 -15.23 5.49
CA ARG A 97 -9.72 -15.67 6.26
C ARG A 97 -9.39 -15.97 7.71
N MET A 98 -8.17 -16.38 8.01
CA MET A 98 -7.73 -16.54 9.39
C MET A 98 -7.46 -15.18 10.05
N MET A 99 -6.92 -14.22 9.29
CA MET A 99 -6.60 -12.88 9.83
C MET A 99 -7.85 -11.99 9.97
N LEU A 100 -8.82 -12.15 9.08
CA LEU A 100 -10.08 -11.41 9.07
C LEU A 100 -11.24 -12.42 8.91
N PRO A 101 -11.64 -13.12 9.97
CA PRO A 101 -12.67 -14.15 9.91
C PRO A 101 -14.03 -13.64 9.42
N ASP A 102 -14.33 -12.37 9.67
CA ASP A 102 -15.57 -11.71 9.21
C ASP A 102 -15.45 -11.11 7.79
N LEU A 103 -14.36 -11.40 7.07
CA LEU A 103 -14.13 -10.90 5.72
C LEU A 103 -15.03 -11.61 4.71
N HIS A 104 -16.17 -11.00 4.42
CA HIS A 104 -17.05 -11.42 3.32
C HIS A 104 -16.64 -10.76 2.01
N THR A 105 -15.87 -11.48 1.19
CA THR A 105 -15.59 -11.10 -0.20
C THR A 105 -16.81 -11.40 -1.07
N ASN A 106 -17.50 -10.34 -1.51
CA ASN A 106 -18.64 -10.47 -2.42
C ASN A 106 -18.21 -10.15 -3.85
N SER A 107 -18.55 -11.04 -4.78
CA SER A 107 -18.28 -10.83 -6.20
C SER A 107 -18.80 -9.49 -6.69
N ILE A 108 -17.91 -8.71 -7.29
CA ILE A 108 -18.26 -7.40 -7.83
C ILE A 108 -19.27 -7.56 -8.96
N SER A 109 -20.36 -6.77 -8.91
CA SER A 109 -21.40 -6.78 -9.94
C SER A 109 -20.83 -6.48 -11.33
N SER A 110 -21.44 -7.01 -12.39
CA SER A 110 -20.97 -6.81 -13.77
C SER A 110 -20.85 -5.34 -14.17
N VAL A 111 -21.75 -4.49 -13.64
CA VAL A 111 -21.74 -3.04 -13.87
C VAL A 111 -20.52 -2.38 -13.21
N LEU A 112 -20.18 -2.79 -11.99
CA LEU A 112 -19.00 -2.28 -11.29
C LEU A 112 -17.71 -2.83 -11.90
N ALA A 113 -17.70 -4.09 -12.32
CA ALA A 113 -16.53 -4.77 -12.90
C ALA A 113 -16.23 -4.36 -14.36
N GLN A 114 -17.12 -3.61 -15.02
CA GLN A 114 -16.94 -3.22 -16.43
C GLN A 114 -15.59 -2.52 -16.64
N GLY A 115 -14.81 -2.91 -17.65
CA GLY A 115 -13.50 -2.31 -17.94
C GLY A 115 -12.35 -2.79 -17.05
N MET A 116 -12.62 -3.63 -16.04
CA MET A 116 -11.56 -4.33 -15.30
C MET A 116 -11.16 -5.60 -16.04
N ASN A 117 -9.85 -5.88 -16.10
CA ASN A 117 -9.38 -7.23 -16.41
C ASN A 117 -9.56 -8.15 -15.18
N LEU A 118 -9.36 -9.47 -15.37
CA LEU A 118 -9.54 -10.47 -14.29
C LEU A 118 -8.70 -10.15 -13.05
N LYS A 119 -7.44 -9.76 -13.24
CA LYS A 119 -6.53 -9.38 -12.15
C LYS A 119 -7.06 -8.17 -11.38
N LYS A 120 -7.44 -7.11 -12.08
CA LYS A 120 -7.94 -5.86 -11.49
C LYS A 120 -9.24 -6.09 -10.73
N LYS A 121 -10.15 -6.90 -11.27
CA LYS A 121 -11.38 -7.28 -10.58
C LYS A 121 -11.05 -7.97 -9.25
N HIS A 122 -10.19 -8.99 -9.30
CA HIS A 122 -9.79 -9.74 -8.11
C HIS A 122 -9.12 -8.86 -7.04
N GLU A 123 -8.19 -7.99 -7.45
CA GLU A 123 -7.54 -7.01 -6.57
C GLU A 123 -8.56 -6.09 -5.88
N VAL A 124 -9.48 -5.50 -6.65
CA VAL A 124 -10.50 -4.58 -6.11
C VAL A 124 -11.48 -5.30 -5.19
N GLU A 125 -11.85 -6.54 -5.52
CA GLU A 125 -12.81 -7.34 -4.75
C GLU A 125 -12.28 -7.63 -3.34
N ILE A 126 -11.03 -8.06 -3.26
CA ILE A 126 -10.36 -8.34 -1.99
C ILE A 126 -10.14 -7.04 -1.20
N LEU A 127 -9.52 -6.03 -1.82
CA LEU A 127 -9.18 -4.80 -1.11
C LEU A 127 -10.42 -4.06 -0.60
N ALA A 128 -11.50 -4.00 -1.39
CA ALA A 128 -12.72 -3.33 -0.96
C ALA A 128 -13.36 -4.03 0.26
N ALA A 129 -13.33 -5.36 0.31
CA ALA A 129 -13.81 -6.11 1.47
C ALA A 129 -12.96 -5.83 2.71
N ILE A 130 -11.63 -5.76 2.57
CA ILE A 130 -10.70 -5.45 3.67
C ILE A 130 -10.95 -4.04 4.19
N VAL A 131 -11.01 -3.04 3.30
CA VAL A 131 -11.28 -1.64 3.65
C VAL A 131 -12.62 -1.50 4.38
N LYS A 132 -13.66 -2.21 3.92
CA LYS A 132 -14.97 -2.24 4.60
C LYS A 132 -14.86 -2.81 6.01
N SER A 133 -14.17 -3.94 6.18
CA SER A 133 -13.98 -4.57 7.50
C SER A 133 -13.21 -3.66 8.47
N VAL A 134 -12.16 -2.99 7.99
CA VAL A 134 -11.40 -2.02 8.79
C VAL A 134 -12.24 -0.80 9.13
N ALA A 135 -13.01 -0.26 8.18
CA ALA A 135 -13.87 0.89 8.43
C ALA A 135 -14.93 0.60 9.51
N GLU A 136 -15.54 -0.59 9.47
CA GLU A 136 -16.47 -1.03 10.51
C GLU A 136 -15.80 -1.20 11.87
N SER A 137 -14.59 -1.79 11.93
CA SER A 137 -13.89 -2.03 13.19
C SER A 137 -13.45 -0.74 13.90
N VAL A 138 -13.16 0.32 13.15
CA VAL A 138 -12.75 1.63 13.69
C VAL A 138 -13.89 2.66 13.72
N GLY A 139 -15.11 2.28 13.30
CA GLY A 139 -16.27 3.16 13.22
C GLY A 139 -16.12 4.30 12.21
N ALA A 140 -15.27 4.14 11.19
CA ALA A 140 -15.08 5.13 10.14
C ALA A 140 -16.22 5.08 9.12
N GLN A 141 -16.78 6.25 8.80
CA GLN A 141 -17.81 6.38 7.76
C GLN A 141 -17.25 6.91 6.44
N THR A 142 -16.05 7.50 6.47
CA THR A 142 -15.41 8.12 5.31
C THR A 142 -14.10 7.44 5.00
N ILE A 143 -13.96 7.03 3.75
CA ILE A 143 -12.75 6.46 3.16
C ILE A 143 -12.10 7.51 2.28
N VAL A 144 -10.78 7.64 2.37
CA VAL A 144 -9.98 8.44 1.45
C VAL A 144 -9.20 7.47 0.55
N ASP A 145 -9.59 7.38 -0.73
CA ASP A 145 -8.93 6.56 -1.75
C ASP A 145 -7.89 7.40 -2.49
N VAL A 146 -6.60 7.18 -2.19
CA VAL A 146 -5.49 7.96 -2.71
C VAL A 146 -4.81 7.24 -3.87
N GLY A 147 -4.58 7.98 -4.96
CA GLY A 147 -4.16 7.38 -6.23
C GLY A 147 -5.28 6.56 -6.85
N ALA A 148 -6.50 7.11 -6.82
CA ALA A 148 -7.72 6.41 -7.20
C ALA A 148 -7.73 5.96 -8.67
N GLY A 149 -6.92 6.60 -9.53
CA GLY A 149 -6.85 6.34 -10.96
C GLY A 149 -8.24 6.40 -11.61
N GLN A 150 -8.65 5.28 -12.21
CA GLN A 150 -9.97 5.13 -12.84
C GLN A 150 -11.15 4.99 -11.84
N GLY A 151 -10.89 5.10 -10.53
CA GLY A 151 -11.87 5.11 -9.44
C GLY A 151 -12.58 3.79 -9.21
N TYR A 152 -11.98 2.66 -9.62
CA TYR A 152 -12.55 1.32 -9.46
C TYR A 152 -12.82 0.97 -8.00
N LEU A 153 -11.83 1.17 -7.13
CA LEU A 153 -11.96 0.89 -5.69
C LEU A 153 -13.02 1.80 -5.06
N ALA A 154 -12.90 3.12 -5.27
CA ALA A 154 -13.89 4.09 -4.80
C ALA A 154 -15.33 3.76 -5.21
N GLN A 155 -15.56 3.32 -6.45
CA GLN A 155 -16.89 2.94 -6.93
C GLN A 155 -17.44 1.70 -6.21
N VAL A 156 -16.63 0.67 -6.00
CA VAL A 156 -17.07 -0.53 -5.27
C VAL A 156 -17.39 -0.18 -3.81
N LEU A 157 -16.51 0.56 -3.14
CA LEU A 157 -16.73 1.03 -1.77
C LEU A 157 -18.01 1.87 -1.63
N THR A 158 -18.27 2.76 -2.58
CA THR A 158 -19.48 3.60 -2.57
C THR A 158 -20.75 2.80 -2.88
N PHE A 159 -20.80 2.08 -4.00
CA PHE A 159 -22.06 1.53 -4.50
C PHE A 159 -22.38 0.14 -3.97
N GLN A 160 -21.38 -0.67 -3.65
CA GLN A 160 -21.59 -2.01 -3.09
C GLN A 160 -21.61 -1.98 -1.57
N TYR A 161 -20.69 -1.25 -0.96
CA TYR A 161 -20.55 -1.19 0.49
C TYR A 161 -21.19 0.05 1.14
N GLN A 162 -21.71 0.99 0.36
CA GLN A 162 -22.44 2.18 0.85
C GLN A 162 -21.60 3.07 1.79
N LEU A 163 -20.28 3.10 1.59
CA LEU A 163 -19.36 3.97 2.32
C LEU A 163 -19.25 5.34 1.65
N SER A 164 -18.99 6.39 2.44
CA SER A 164 -18.60 7.70 1.89
C SER A 164 -17.15 7.61 1.43
N VAL A 165 -16.86 7.99 0.19
CA VAL A 165 -15.51 7.90 -0.37
C VAL A 165 -15.10 9.22 -1.00
N VAL A 166 -13.94 9.72 -0.58
CA VAL A 166 -13.21 10.81 -1.24
C VAL A 166 -12.09 10.20 -2.06
N ALA A 167 -12.19 10.27 -3.38
CA ALA A 167 -11.22 9.70 -4.30
C ALA A 167 -10.28 10.80 -4.84
N ILE A 168 -8.98 10.64 -4.63
CA ILE A 168 -7.95 11.64 -4.96
C ILE A 168 -6.99 11.05 -5.99
N ASP A 169 -6.74 11.79 -7.08
CA ASP A 169 -5.75 11.44 -8.09
C ASP A 169 -5.12 12.71 -8.67
N ALA A 170 -3.84 12.66 -9.03
CA ALA A 170 -3.13 13.79 -9.63
C ALA A 170 -3.46 13.97 -11.13
N SER A 171 -4.07 12.98 -11.78
CA SER A 171 -4.43 13.03 -13.20
C SER A 171 -5.83 13.60 -13.41
N SER A 172 -5.90 14.81 -13.97
CA SER A 172 -7.15 15.45 -14.38
C SER A 172 -7.92 14.64 -15.45
N HIS A 173 -7.21 13.89 -16.29
CA HIS A 173 -7.80 13.00 -17.29
C HIS A 173 -8.59 11.85 -16.64
N HIS A 174 -8.04 11.29 -15.55
CA HIS A 174 -8.74 10.26 -14.77
C HIS A 174 -9.97 10.83 -14.06
N GLY A 175 -9.94 12.06 -13.56
CA GLY A 175 -11.08 12.67 -12.89
C GLY A 175 -12.33 12.75 -13.77
N THR A 176 -12.19 13.16 -15.04
CA THR A 176 -13.33 13.28 -15.96
C THR A 176 -13.93 11.92 -16.34
N VAL A 177 -13.09 10.94 -16.69
CA VAL A 177 -13.53 9.58 -17.08
C VAL A 177 -14.18 8.87 -15.89
N THR A 178 -13.59 9.02 -14.70
CA THR A 178 -14.11 8.44 -13.46
C THR A 178 -15.45 9.05 -13.06
N ASN A 179 -15.63 10.37 -13.17
CA ASN A 179 -16.91 11.02 -12.88
C ASN A 179 -18.02 10.59 -13.85
N ALA A 180 -17.73 10.53 -15.15
CA ALA A 180 -18.71 10.05 -16.14
C ALA A 180 -19.14 8.60 -15.87
N ARG A 181 -18.18 7.74 -15.50
CA ARG A 181 -18.44 6.36 -15.11
C ARG A 181 -19.26 6.26 -13.82
N ALA A 182 -18.86 6.99 -12.78
CA ALA A 182 -19.59 7.04 -11.50
C ALA A 182 -21.04 7.52 -11.71
N GLY A 183 -21.27 8.49 -12.59
CA GLY A 183 -22.60 8.94 -12.97
C GLY A 183 -23.46 7.84 -13.62
N ARG A 184 -22.88 7.03 -14.51
CA ARG A 184 -23.58 5.88 -15.13
C ARG A 184 -23.94 4.81 -14.10
N ILE A 185 -23.01 4.48 -13.21
CA ILE A 185 -23.24 3.50 -12.15
C ILE A 185 -24.31 4.02 -11.17
N ARG A 186 -24.23 5.28 -10.76
CA ARG A 186 -25.25 5.91 -9.90
C ARG A 186 -26.65 5.82 -10.51
N LYS A 187 -26.79 6.10 -11.81
CA LYS A 187 -28.08 5.97 -12.52
C LYS A 187 -28.61 4.54 -12.47
N HIS A 188 -27.75 3.54 -12.70
CA HIS A 188 -28.12 2.12 -12.61
C HIS A 188 -28.60 1.74 -11.21
N TYR A 189 -27.85 2.12 -10.17
CA TYR A 189 -28.21 1.81 -8.78
C TYR A 189 -29.45 2.60 -8.31
N ALA A 190 -29.61 3.87 -8.71
CA ALA A 190 -30.81 4.64 -8.43
C ALA A 190 -32.08 4.05 -9.07
N ALA A 191 -31.97 3.54 -10.31
CA ALA A 191 -33.06 2.83 -10.97
C ALA A 191 -33.42 1.52 -10.25
N LYS A 192 -32.44 0.84 -9.66
CA LYS A 192 -32.63 -0.38 -8.86
C LYS A 192 -33.24 -0.08 -7.48
N MET A 193 -32.80 0.98 -6.81
CA MET A 193 -33.31 1.44 -5.50
C MET A 193 -34.73 2.01 -5.57
N ARG A 194 -35.16 2.56 -6.71
CA ARG A 194 -36.59 2.90 -6.92
C ARG A 194 -37.53 1.69 -6.86
N LYS A 195 -36.99 0.46 -6.89
CA LYS A 195 -37.74 -0.79 -6.66
C LYS A 195 -37.57 -1.35 -5.23
N SER A 196 -36.70 -0.78 -4.40
CA SER A 196 -36.51 -1.17 -2.99
C SER A 196 -35.83 -0.01 -2.22
N HIS A 197 -36.62 0.68 -1.37
CA HIS A 197 -36.34 1.74 -0.37
C HIS A 197 -35.10 2.68 -0.52
N PRO A 198 -35.24 4.02 -0.35
CA PRO A 198 -34.17 5.00 -0.59
C PRO A 198 -33.30 5.24 0.66
N ASN A 199 -31.99 4.96 0.58
CA ASN A 199 -30.98 5.55 1.47
C ASN A 199 -29.95 6.38 0.69
N LYS A 200 -29.44 7.44 1.33
CA LYS A 200 -28.61 8.52 0.77
C LYS A 200 -27.22 8.00 0.34
N LEU A 201 -26.94 8.00 -0.97
CA LEU A 201 -25.60 7.78 -1.54
C LEU A 201 -25.03 9.13 -1.99
N SER A 202 -24.08 9.69 -1.25
CA SER A 202 -23.29 10.86 -1.67
C SER A 202 -21.90 10.42 -2.10
N LEU A 203 -21.60 10.63 -3.38
CA LEU A 203 -20.21 10.73 -3.85
C LEU A 203 -19.94 12.23 -3.95
N GLU A 204 -19.18 12.78 -3.01
CA GLU A 204 -18.59 14.11 -3.19
C GLU A 204 -17.35 13.93 -4.06
N GLY A 205 -17.29 14.72 -5.14
CA GLY A 205 -16.45 14.45 -6.31
C GLY A 205 -14.95 14.52 -6.03
N LEU A 206 -14.19 14.01 -7.00
CA LEU A 206 -12.76 14.29 -7.13
C LEU A 206 -12.55 15.81 -7.05
N GLN A 207 -12.01 16.30 -5.94
CA GLN A 207 -11.53 17.66 -5.87
C GLN A 207 -10.11 17.68 -6.44
N ASP A 208 -9.94 18.47 -7.50
CA ASP A 208 -8.64 18.88 -7.99
C ASP A 208 -7.95 19.65 -6.86
N VAL A 209 -6.79 19.19 -6.40
CA VAL A 209 -6.02 19.87 -5.34
C VAL A 209 -5.39 21.10 -5.98
N GLY A 210 -6.20 22.15 -6.11
CA GLY A 210 -5.81 23.34 -6.84
C GLY A 210 -6.84 24.44 -6.76
N THR A 211 -7.38 24.75 -5.57
CA THR A 211 -7.68 26.12 -5.06
C THR A 211 -8.66 26.06 -3.87
N HIS A 212 -8.26 26.69 -2.76
CA HIS A 212 -8.97 26.96 -1.50
C HIS A 212 -9.04 25.82 -0.44
N PRO A 213 -8.60 26.10 0.80
CA PRO A 213 -8.75 25.17 1.92
C PRO A 213 -10.21 25.13 2.39
N PRO A 214 -10.82 23.96 2.62
CA PRO A 214 -12.12 23.90 3.26
C PRO A 214 -11.99 24.36 4.71
N CYS A 215 -13.01 25.12 5.11
CA CYS A 215 -13.23 25.68 6.45
C CYS A 215 -12.96 24.68 7.57
N LYS A 216 -12.34 25.16 8.66
CA LYS A 216 -12.06 24.43 9.90
C LYS A 216 -13.34 23.92 10.55
N SER A 217 -13.79 22.71 10.19
CA SER A 217 -14.67 21.91 11.05
C SER A 217 -13.84 20.77 11.64
N GLU A 218 -13.80 20.66 12.97
CA GLU A 218 -13.20 19.52 13.67
C GLU A 218 -13.79 18.20 13.13
N PHE A 219 -13.02 17.48 12.32
CA PHE A 219 -13.35 16.10 11.94
C PHE A 219 -13.15 15.21 13.18
N LYS A 220 -14.19 15.08 14.01
CA LYS A 220 -14.23 14.12 15.13
C LYS A 220 -14.53 12.68 14.68
N SER A 221 -14.49 12.40 13.38
CA SER A 221 -14.78 11.08 12.80
C SER A 221 -13.48 10.35 12.43
N SER A 222 -13.37 9.08 12.82
CA SER A 222 -12.35 8.17 12.28
C SER A 222 -12.42 8.14 10.75
N LEU A 223 -11.27 8.20 10.09
CA LEU A 223 -11.12 8.08 8.65
C LEU A 223 -10.31 6.82 8.34
N VAL A 224 -10.61 6.16 7.22
CA VAL A 224 -9.75 5.09 6.69
C VAL A 224 -9.10 5.57 5.42
N LEU A 225 -7.78 5.43 5.37
CA LEU A 225 -6.97 5.74 4.20
C LEU A 225 -6.70 4.45 3.43
N ALA A 226 -6.98 4.46 2.13
CA ALA A 226 -6.79 3.32 1.25
C ALA A 226 -6.17 3.74 -0.08
N GLY A 227 -5.56 2.80 -0.78
CA GLY A 227 -5.07 3.00 -2.14
C GLY A 227 -4.66 1.67 -2.74
N LEU A 228 -5.18 1.35 -3.92
CA LEU A 228 -4.87 0.07 -4.57
C LEU A 228 -3.49 0.07 -5.25
N HIS A 229 -3.19 1.15 -5.98
CA HIS A 229 -1.93 1.38 -6.68
C HIS A 229 -1.55 2.86 -6.53
N ALA A 230 -1.40 3.34 -5.29
CA ALA A 230 -1.03 4.72 -5.06
C ALA A 230 0.30 5.04 -5.77
N CYS A 231 0.35 6.17 -6.48
CA CYS A 231 1.44 6.49 -7.39
C CYS A 231 2.76 6.79 -6.64
N GLY A 232 3.88 6.21 -7.11
CA GLY A 232 5.21 6.51 -6.58
C GLY A 232 5.34 6.27 -5.07
N ASP A 233 6.11 7.12 -4.39
CA ASP A 233 6.32 7.06 -2.93
C ASP A 233 5.15 7.63 -2.12
N LEU A 234 3.98 7.83 -2.73
CA LEU A 234 2.82 8.42 -2.07
C LEU A 234 2.37 7.56 -0.88
N SER A 235 2.33 6.23 -1.02
CA SER A 235 2.04 5.30 0.09
C SER A 235 2.96 5.49 1.28
N VAL A 236 4.26 5.72 1.04
CA VAL A 236 5.27 5.92 2.09
C VAL A 236 5.14 7.31 2.71
N THR A 237 4.84 8.32 1.88
CA THR A 237 4.68 9.71 2.30
C THR A 237 3.43 9.91 3.14
N MET A 238 2.35 9.17 2.84
CA MET A 238 1.09 9.22 3.59
C MET A 238 1.18 8.66 5.01
N LEU A 239 2.23 7.88 5.32
CA LEU A 239 2.49 7.33 6.66
C LEU A 239 3.39 8.22 7.51
N ARG A 240 3.92 9.31 6.96
CA ARG A 240 4.72 10.31 7.69
C ARG A 240 3.84 11.39 8.31
#